data_AF-A0AAE1GP22-F1
#
_entry.id   AF-A0AAE1GP22-F1
#
_cell.length_a   1.000
_cell.length_b   1.000
_cell.length_c   1.000
_cell.angle_alpha   90.00
_cell.angle_beta   90.00
_cell.angle_gamma   90.00
#
_symmetry.space_group_name_H-M   'P 1'
#
loop_
_entity.id
_entity.type
_entity.pdbx_description
1 polymer ?
#
loop_
_entity_poly.entity_id
_entity_poly.type
_entity_poly.pdbx_seq_one_letter_code
_entity_poly.pdbx_strand_id
1 'polypeptide(L)'
;LNSFRFSIAWTRIFPNGDINNKNDKGVQHYHNVIKAIKAHNMKPVVTIYHFDHPQALEDKFQGWMSDQMIQSFADFADFLFSEYGKEVSFVRRFGIVHIRRTRILEKGEFPPPIPTRRAVGL
;
A
#
# COMPACT_ATOMS: atom_id res chain seq x y z
N LEU A 1 -19.23 1.21 19.46
CA LEU A 1 -18.48 1.18 18.17
C LEU A 1 -18.48 -0.26 17.70
N ASN A 2 -19.11 -0.57 16.55
CA ASN A 2 -19.32 -1.97 16.11
C ASN A 2 -18.30 -2.42 15.05
N SER A 3 -17.38 -1.54 14.66
CA SER A 3 -16.34 -1.80 13.67
C SER A 3 -15.08 -1.00 14.00
N PHE A 4 -13.93 -1.59 13.66
CA PHE A 4 -12.62 -0.96 13.81
C PHE A 4 -11.93 -0.92 12.45
N ARG A 5 -11.49 0.27 12.04
CA ARG A 5 -10.87 0.49 10.73
C ARG A 5 -9.37 0.68 10.89
N PHE A 6 -8.60 -0.04 10.08
CA PHE A 6 -7.15 0.12 10.01
C PHE A 6 -6.66 -0.03 8.56
N SER A 7 -5.43 0.40 8.29
CA SER A 7 -4.76 0.18 7.01
C SER A 7 -3.66 -0.86 7.16
N ILE A 8 -3.44 -1.63 6.08
CA ILE A 8 -2.33 -2.57 5.98
C ILE A 8 -1.22 -1.87 5.19
N ALA A 9 -0.04 -1.81 5.79
CA ALA A 9 1.11 -1.16 5.17
C ALA A 9 1.76 -2.09 4.16
N TRP A 10 1.80 -1.64 2.90
CA TRP A 10 2.42 -2.41 1.81
C TRP A 10 3.89 -2.71 2.13
N THR A 11 4.66 -1.71 2.54
CA THR A 11 6.06 -1.86 2.99
C THR A 11 6.27 -2.86 4.13
N ARG A 12 5.25 -3.12 4.96
CA ARG A 12 5.38 -4.07 6.07
C ARG A 12 5.29 -5.52 5.60
N ILE A 13 4.46 -5.78 4.58
CA ILE A 13 4.28 -7.13 4.01
C ILE A 13 5.30 -7.37 2.89
N PHE A 14 5.54 -6.39 2.03
CA PHE A 14 6.49 -6.45 0.93
C PHE A 14 7.41 -5.23 0.96
N PRO A 15 8.53 -5.29 1.72
CA PRO A 15 9.43 -4.14 1.92
C PRO A 15 9.98 -3.53 0.64
N ASN A 16 10.19 -4.35 -0.39
CA ASN A 16 10.71 -3.92 -1.69
C ASN A 16 9.62 -3.87 -2.78
N GLY A 17 8.36 -4.14 -2.42
CA GLY A 17 7.25 -4.22 -3.37
C GLY A 17 7.18 -5.52 -4.20
N ASP A 18 8.16 -6.42 -4.04
CA ASP A 18 8.17 -7.74 -4.68
C ASP A 18 7.34 -8.74 -3.86
N ILE A 19 6.34 -9.35 -4.49
CA ILE A 19 5.46 -10.36 -3.88
C ILE A 19 6.20 -11.64 -3.49
N ASN A 20 7.34 -11.92 -4.14
CA ASN A 20 8.16 -13.09 -3.81
C ASN A 20 8.97 -12.88 -2.52
N ASN A 21 9.17 -11.62 -2.10
CA ASN A 21 9.91 -11.27 -0.89
C ASN A 21 8.94 -10.84 0.22
N LYS A 22 8.08 -11.77 0.61
CA LYS A 22 7.08 -11.58 1.66
C LYS A 22 7.72 -11.59 3.05
N ASN A 23 7.35 -10.63 3.87
CA ASN A 23 7.71 -10.60 5.29
C ASN A 23 6.65 -11.31 6.14
N ASP A 24 6.87 -12.58 6.47
CA ASP A 24 5.94 -13.40 7.27
C ASP A 24 5.65 -12.79 8.65
N LYS A 25 6.61 -12.09 9.27
CA LYS A 25 6.37 -11.39 10.54
C LYS A 25 5.38 -10.24 10.37
N GLY A 26 5.43 -9.56 9.23
CA GLY A 26 4.48 -8.52 8.85
C GLY A 26 3.08 -9.08 8.67
N VAL A 27 2.96 -10.24 8.01
CA VAL A 27 1.69 -10.95 7.83
C VAL A 27 1.11 -11.38 9.19
N GLN A 28 1.92 -12.02 10.03
CA GLN A 28 1.48 -12.48 11.34
C GLN A 28 1.04 -11.33 12.27
N HIS A 29 1.67 -10.17 12.16
CA HIS A 29 1.26 -8.98 12.89
C HIS A 29 -0.20 -8.60 12.59
N TYR A 30 -0.60 -8.60 11.31
CA TYR A 30 -1.98 -8.28 10.93
C TYR A 30 -2.97 -9.36 11.32
N HIS A 31 -2.60 -10.64 11.26
CA HIS A 31 -3.39 -11.72 11.84
C HIS A 31 -3.68 -11.49 13.32
N ASN A 32 -2.66 -11.10 14.10
CA ASN A 32 -2.81 -10.82 15.52
C ASN A 32 -3.73 -9.60 15.78
N VAL A 33 -3.61 -8.55 14.96
CA VAL A 33 -4.50 -7.36 15.03
C VAL A 33 -5.95 -7.75 14.73
N ILE A 34 -6.19 -8.50 13.66
CA ILE A 34 -7.53 -8.96 13.26
C ILE A 34 -8.13 -9.84 14.37
N LYS A 35 -7.35 -10.77 14.92
CA LYS A 35 -7.77 -11.63 16.03
C LYS A 35 -8.14 -10.82 17.27
N ALA A 36 -7.34 -9.81 17.63
CA ALA A 36 -7.64 -8.93 18.76
C ALA A 36 -8.94 -8.16 18.55
N ILE A 37 -9.16 -7.59 17.36
CA ILE A 37 -10.40 -6.87 17.02
C ILE A 37 -11.62 -7.80 17.15
N LYS A 38 -11.53 -9.01 16.60
CA LYS A 38 -12.60 -10.01 16.70
C LYS A 38 -12.86 -10.46 18.13
N ALA A 39 -11.82 -10.59 18.96
CA ALA A 39 -11.94 -10.94 20.37
C ALA A 39 -12.71 -9.88 21.17
N HIS A 40 -12.73 -8.63 20.70
CA HIS A 40 -13.55 -7.55 21.26
C HIS A 40 -14.93 -7.42 20.59
N ASN A 41 -15.39 -8.44 19.86
CA ASN A 41 -16.66 -8.47 19.13
C ASN A 41 -16.84 -7.31 18.13
N MET A 42 -15.74 -6.74 17.63
CA MET A 42 -15.76 -5.68 16.63
C MET A 42 -15.52 -6.25 15.23
N LYS A 43 -16.09 -5.62 14.21
CA LYS A 43 -15.83 -5.98 12.81
C LYS A 43 -14.53 -5.31 12.31
N PRO A 44 -13.51 -6.07 11.88
CA PRO A 44 -12.30 -5.51 11.29
C PRO A 44 -12.57 -5.00 9.87
N VAL A 45 -12.23 -3.73 9.64
CA VAL A 45 -12.40 -3.05 8.36
C VAL A 45 -11.04 -2.61 7.84
N VAL A 46 -10.61 -3.17 6.70
CA VAL A 46 -9.28 -2.94 6.16
C VAL A 46 -9.31 -1.93 5.02
N THR A 47 -8.41 -0.96 5.08
CA THR A 47 -8.06 -0.07 3.97
C THR A 47 -6.77 -0.57 3.31
N ILE A 48 -6.84 -0.90 2.03
CA ILE A 48 -5.76 -1.59 1.30
C ILE A 48 -4.56 -0.67 1.03
N TYR A 49 -4.78 0.64 0.88
CA TYR A 49 -3.70 1.57 0.59
C TYR A 49 -3.93 2.92 1.29
N HIS A 50 -2.87 3.45 1.89
CA HIS A 50 -2.90 4.74 2.55
C HIS A 50 -1.60 5.53 2.30
N PHE A 51 -1.20 5.63 1.03
CA PHE A 51 0.00 6.35 0.58
C PHE A 51 1.34 5.77 1.05
N ASP A 52 1.36 4.49 1.38
CA ASP A 52 2.44 3.75 2.06
C ASP A 52 3.12 2.69 1.18
N HIS A 53 3.21 2.98 -0.12
CA HIS A 53 3.96 2.19 -1.08
C HIS A 53 5.48 2.21 -0.78
N PRO A 54 6.20 1.12 -1.12
CA PRO A 54 7.66 1.06 -1.00
C PRO A 54 8.40 2.11 -1.82
N GLN A 55 9.41 2.75 -1.22
CA GLN A 55 10.32 3.65 -1.93
C GLN A 55 11.01 2.95 -3.10
N ALA A 56 11.33 1.64 -2.95
CA ALA A 56 11.90 0.84 -4.02
C ALA A 56 11.03 0.82 -5.30
N LEU A 57 9.70 0.87 -5.18
CA LEU A 57 8.81 0.97 -6.33
C LEU A 57 8.77 2.38 -6.92
N GLU A 58 8.84 3.42 -6.07
CA GLU A 58 8.96 4.80 -6.53
C GLU A 58 10.25 4.99 -7.34
N ASP A 59 11.38 4.49 -6.86
CA ASP A 59 12.68 4.60 -7.53
C ASP A 59 12.73 3.78 -8.83
N LYS A 60 12.10 2.59 -8.85
CA LYS A 60 12.10 1.69 -10.00
C LYS A 60 11.14 2.12 -11.11
N PHE A 61 9.98 2.65 -10.74
CA PHE A 61 8.87 2.90 -11.66
C PHE A 61 8.44 4.36 -11.76
N GLN A 62 9.13 5.28 -11.08
CA GLN A 62 8.71 6.68 -10.90
C GLN A 62 7.29 6.77 -10.29
N GLY A 63 6.98 5.83 -9.40
CA GLY A 63 5.70 5.77 -8.70
C GLY A 63 4.52 5.37 -9.59
N TRP A 64 3.39 6.05 -9.41
CA TRP A 64 2.12 5.74 -10.09
C TRP A 64 2.04 6.22 -11.55
N MET A 65 3.16 6.64 -12.11
CA MET A 65 3.28 7.03 -13.51
C MET A 65 3.46 5.84 -14.45
N SER A 66 3.86 4.69 -13.92
CA SER A 66 4.07 3.46 -14.67
C SER A 66 2.92 2.48 -14.46
N ASP A 67 2.48 1.84 -15.54
CA ASP A 67 1.50 0.75 -15.47
C ASP A 67 2.03 -0.46 -14.69
N GLN A 68 3.35 -0.62 -14.58
CA GLN A 68 3.97 -1.67 -13.77
C GLN A 68 3.68 -1.50 -12.28
N MET A 69 3.55 -0.24 -11.80
CA MET A 69 3.14 0.06 -10.44
C MET A 69 1.70 -0.39 -10.17
N ILE A 70 0.82 -0.26 -11.17
CA ILE A 70 -0.57 -0.71 -11.09
C ILE A 70 -0.61 -2.23 -10.95
N GLN A 71 0.22 -2.95 -11.71
CA GLN A 71 0.31 -4.41 -11.60
C GLN A 71 0.82 -4.84 -10.21
N SER A 72 1.92 -4.24 -9.72
CA SER A 72 2.42 -4.56 -8.37
C SER A 72 1.38 -4.27 -7.28
N PHE A 73 0.56 -3.24 -7.45
CA PHE A 73 -0.53 -2.95 -6.53
C PHE A 73 -1.67 -3.98 -6.63
N ALA A 74 -1.99 -4.44 -7.83
CA ALA A 74 -2.98 -5.50 -8.04
C ALA A 74 -2.54 -6.80 -7.36
N ASP A 75 -1.27 -7.20 -7.55
CA ASP A 75 -0.71 -8.40 -6.92
C ASP A 75 -0.74 -8.29 -5.38
N PHE A 76 -0.42 -7.12 -4.85
CA PHE A 76 -0.54 -6.83 -3.41
C PHE A 76 -1.99 -6.95 -2.92
N ALA A 77 -2.94 -6.36 -3.65
CA ALA A 77 -4.35 -6.41 -3.29
C ALA A 77 -4.88 -7.86 -3.32
N ASP A 78 -4.54 -8.63 -4.35
CA ASP A 78 -4.91 -10.04 -4.49
C ASP A 78 -4.35 -10.89 -3.34
N PHE A 79 -3.10 -10.65 -2.94
CA PHE A 79 -2.53 -11.27 -1.74
C PHE A 79 -3.37 -10.97 -0.49
N LEU A 80 -3.74 -9.70 -0.26
CA LEU A 80 -4.56 -9.35 0.91
C LEU A 80 -5.94 -10.01 0.89
N PHE A 81 -6.60 -10.05 -0.27
CA PHE A 81 -7.91 -10.68 -0.42
C PHE A 81 -7.83 -12.19 -0.17
N SER A 82 -6.78 -12.84 -0.68
CA SER A 82 -6.52 -14.27 -0.46
C SER A 82 -6.25 -14.58 1.02
N GLU A 83 -5.38 -13.79 1.65
CA GLU A 83 -4.90 -14.05 3.01
C GLU A 83 -5.94 -13.67 4.08
N TYR A 84 -6.57 -12.48 3.96
CA TYR A 84 -7.43 -11.92 5.01
C TYR A 84 -8.92 -11.85 4.64
N GLY A 85 -9.29 -12.09 3.38
CA GLY A 85 -10.66 -11.82 2.89
C GLY A 85 -11.76 -12.64 3.55
N LYS A 86 -11.45 -13.78 4.15
CA LYS A 86 -12.42 -14.55 4.95
C LYS A 86 -12.71 -13.91 6.31
N GLU A 87 -11.82 -13.04 6.78
CA GLU A 87 -11.81 -12.55 8.15
C GLU A 87 -12.15 -11.08 8.30
N VAL A 88 -12.02 -10.30 7.23
CA VAL A 88 -12.17 -8.84 7.25
C VAL A 88 -13.09 -8.35 6.14
N SER A 89 -13.63 -7.14 6.33
CA SER A 89 -14.30 -6.39 5.25
C SER A 89 -13.35 -5.35 4.67
N PHE A 90 -13.17 -5.33 3.35
CA PHE A 90 -12.33 -4.34 2.68
C PHE A 90 -13.11 -3.10 2.29
N VAL A 91 -12.58 -1.91 2.60
CA VAL A 91 -13.10 -0.64 2.09
C VAL A 91 -12.36 -0.29 0.81
N ARG A 92 -13.05 -0.39 -0.33
CA ARG A 92 -12.58 0.17 -1.59
C ARG A 92 -12.79 1.69 -1.56
N ARG A 93 -11.72 2.46 -1.44
CA ARG A 93 -11.77 3.88 -1.88
C ARG A 93 -11.21 3.96 -3.28
N PHE A 94 -12.10 3.79 -4.27
CA PHE A 94 -11.87 3.78 -5.72
C PHE A 94 -11.18 5.04 -6.30
N GLY A 95 -10.71 5.98 -5.46
CA GLY A 95 -10.15 7.26 -5.88
C GLY A 95 -8.68 7.50 -5.53
N ILE A 96 -8.06 6.78 -4.60
CA ILE A 96 -6.73 7.18 -4.08
C ILE A 96 -5.58 7.01 -5.09
N VAL A 97 -5.66 6.03 -6.00
CA VAL A 97 -4.70 5.87 -7.10
C VAL A 97 -4.89 6.96 -8.16
N HIS A 98 -6.15 7.25 -8.53
CA HIS A 98 -6.47 8.29 -9.51
C HIS A 98 -6.16 9.70 -8.99
N ILE A 99 -6.46 9.97 -7.71
CA ILE A 99 -6.16 11.21 -6.99
C ILE A 99 -4.65 11.42 -6.85
N ARG A 100 -3.84 10.36 -6.63
CA ARG A 100 -2.38 10.51 -6.57
C ARG A 100 -1.80 10.83 -7.95
N ARG A 101 -2.27 10.17 -9.02
CA ARG A 101 -1.86 10.50 -10.40
C ARG A 101 -2.14 11.97 -10.74
N THR A 102 -3.35 12.45 -10.45
CA THR A 102 -3.70 13.87 -10.67
C THR A 102 -2.96 14.81 -9.74
N ARG A 103 -2.83 14.53 -8.44
CA ARG A 103 -2.12 15.46 -7.54
C ARG A 103 -0.61 15.52 -7.76
N ILE A 104 0.04 14.43 -8.18
CA ILE A 104 1.45 14.45 -8.58
C ILE A 104 1.62 15.21 -9.88
N LEU A 105 0.82 14.89 -10.90
CA LEU A 105 0.99 15.46 -12.24
C LEU A 105 0.48 16.89 -12.37
N GLU A 106 -0.60 17.24 -11.68
CA GLU A 106 -1.29 18.53 -11.84
C GLU A 106 -0.99 19.52 -10.72
N LYS A 107 -0.61 19.06 -9.51
CA LYS A 107 -0.47 19.93 -8.33
C LYS A 107 0.90 19.93 -7.65
N GLY A 108 1.77 18.96 -7.93
CA GLY A 108 3.13 18.92 -7.35
C GLY A 108 3.19 18.86 -5.81
N GLU A 109 2.13 18.39 -5.14
CA GLU A 109 1.93 18.53 -3.68
C GLU A 109 2.72 17.52 -2.80
N PHE A 110 3.60 16.68 -3.35
CA PHE A 110 4.40 15.71 -2.57
C PHE A 110 5.90 15.79 -2.94
N PRO A 111 6.82 15.57 -1.98
CA PRO A 111 8.20 16.05 -2.11
C PRO A 111 8.93 15.36 -3.26
N PRO A 112 9.79 16.09 -4.00
CA PRO A 112 10.58 15.48 -5.06
C PRO A 112 11.56 14.46 -4.46
N PRO A 113 11.83 13.33 -5.14
CA PRO A 113 12.93 12.46 -4.75
C PRO A 113 14.25 13.25 -4.77
N ILE A 114 15.11 12.91 -3.81
CA ILE A 114 16.40 13.55 -3.46
C ILE A 114 17.19 13.96 -4.72
N PRO A 115 17.79 15.16 -4.79
CA PRO A 115 18.48 15.62 -5.99
C PRO A 115 19.73 14.79 -6.26
N THR A 116 19.72 14.00 -7.35
CA THR A 116 20.95 13.45 -7.93
C THR A 116 21.79 14.58 -8.51
N ARG A 117 23.03 14.69 -8.03
CA ARG A 117 24.02 15.71 -8.42
C ARG A 117 24.24 15.79 -9.94
N ARG A 118 24.24 17.05 -10.39
CA ARG A 118 24.99 17.65 -11.52
C ARG A 118 24.65 17.18 -12.94
N ALA A 119 23.79 17.98 -13.57
CA ALA A 119 24.00 18.42 -14.94
C ALA A 119 25.23 19.36 -15.01
N VAL A 120 26.18 18.99 -15.87
CA VAL A 120 27.09 19.86 -16.62
C VAL A 120 27.06 19.20 -18.00
N GLY A 121 26.62 19.77 -19.10
CA GLY A 121 26.47 21.15 -19.52
C GLY A 121 26.96 21.17 -20.97
N LEU A 122 26.06 21.44 -21.92
CA LEU A 122 26.32 22.08 -23.21
C LEU A 122 25.12 22.96 -23.53
#